data_AF-A0A2V8T0M8-F1
#
_entry.id   AF-A0A2V8T0M8-F1
#
_cell.length_a   1.000
_cell.length_b   1.000
_cell.length_c   1.000
_cell.angle_alpha   90.00
_cell.angle_beta   90.00
_cell.angle_gamma   90.00
#
_symmetry.space_group_name_H-M   'P 1'
#
loop_
_entity.id
_entity.type
_entity.pdbx_description
1 polymer ?
#
loop_
_entity_poly.entity_id
_entity_poly.type
_entity_poly.pdbx_seq_one_letter_code
_entity_poly.pdbx_strand_id
1 'polypeptide(L)'
;MDLMQAHYGTVMKAFCDSRVVPFFGAGVNLCDRPSSGHWQDNGYLPSGTELSEHLAANFNYQPSDSTPDRCPKCQEEVHIVGVRERRDLTRVSQYVSLDSGLGPLYEELHNVFVPDGGAKKYPTTSLHRFFAGLRAALRERNYPRQSHDPSRSHMVIITTNYDDVLETAFNDIGQPYHVVSYMAEATKNRDEDQPLRWKQGQCLHWPPDGGPPQVVDKPNVYQGLNADNHPVIVKIHGAVDRNNPDHDSFVITEDHYIDYLTRSDISNLLPAPLPAALRRSNFLFLGYGLRDMNLRVILHLIRRERVLSYKSWAIQ
;
A
#
# COMPACT_ATOMS: atom_id res chain seq x y z
N MET A 1 4.34 17.99 32.46
CA MET A 1 4.74 17.77 31.06
C MET A 1 3.55 17.11 30.39
N ASP A 2 3.01 17.72 29.33
CA ASP A 2 1.85 17.18 28.63
C ASP A 2 2.17 15.77 28.09
N LEU A 3 1.31 14.78 28.40
CA LEU A 3 1.48 13.38 27.99
C LEU A 3 1.69 13.27 26.47
N MET A 4 1.04 14.16 25.71
CA MET A 4 1.13 14.21 24.27
C MET A 4 2.51 14.72 23.80
N GLN A 5 3.07 15.73 24.46
CA GLN A 5 4.39 16.26 24.15
C GLN A 5 5.50 15.24 24.44
N ALA A 6 5.39 14.50 25.55
CA ALA A 6 6.32 13.42 25.87
C ALA A 6 6.25 12.27 24.84
N HIS A 7 5.05 11.96 24.36
CA HIS A 7 4.85 10.98 23.30
C HIS A 7 5.49 11.42 21.99
N TYR A 8 5.26 12.67 21.54
CA TYR A 8 5.90 13.21 20.35
C TYR A 8 7.42 13.19 20.44
N GLY A 9 7.99 13.53 21.59
CA GLY A 9 9.44 13.42 21.82
C GLY A 9 9.97 12.00 21.63
N THR A 10 9.20 10.98 22.03
CA THR A 10 9.56 9.56 21.85
C THR A 10 9.55 9.16 20.38
N VAL A 11 8.49 9.53 19.64
CA VAL A 11 8.36 9.21 18.21
C VAL A 11 9.43 9.95 17.39
N MET A 12 9.66 11.24 17.66
CA MET A 12 10.67 12.03 16.96
C MET A 12 12.08 11.50 17.21
N LYS A 13 12.40 11.09 18.43
CA LYS A 13 13.68 10.43 18.72
C LYS A 13 13.85 9.14 17.90
N ALA A 14 12.78 8.35 17.73
CA ALA A 14 12.84 7.15 16.93
C ALA A 14 13.07 7.44 15.43
N PHE A 15 12.48 8.51 14.88
CA PHE A 15 12.77 8.98 13.51
C PHE A 15 14.22 9.44 13.35
N CYS A 16 14.70 10.28 14.27
CA CYS A 16 16.09 10.74 14.29
C CYS A 16 17.09 9.58 14.32
N ASP A 17 16.76 8.48 14.99
CA ASP A 17 17.59 7.29 15.09
C ASP A 17 17.39 6.30 13.92
N SER A 18 16.57 6.64 12.91
CA SER A 18 16.21 5.77 11.78
C SER A 18 15.63 4.42 12.24
N ARG A 19 14.74 4.46 13.24
CA ARG A 19 14.07 3.29 13.85
C ARG A 19 12.56 3.32 13.67
N VAL A 20 12.04 4.04 12.68
CA VAL A 20 10.61 4.07 12.38
C VAL A 20 10.40 3.69 10.93
N VAL A 21 9.50 2.74 10.72
CA VAL A 21 8.96 2.41 9.41
C VAL A 21 7.51 2.90 9.40
N PRO A 22 7.21 3.99 8.66
CA PRO A 22 5.85 4.43 8.43
C PRO A 22 5.11 3.39 7.58
N PHE A 23 3.87 3.12 7.96
CA PHE A 23 3.00 2.16 7.32
C PHE A 23 1.71 2.88 6.93
N PHE A 24 1.49 3.09 5.64
CA PHE A 24 0.40 3.91 5.11
C PHE A 24 -0.76 3.02 4.68
N GLY A 25 -1.97 3.37 5.13
CA GLY A 25 -3.23 2.82 4.64
C GLY A 25 -4.00 3.84 3.82
N ALA A 26 -5.16 3.43 3.31
CA ALA A 26 -5.96 4.25 2.39
C ALA A 26 -6.39 5.60 2.99
N GLY A 27 -6.51 5.68 4.32
CA GLY A 27 -6.87 6.93 5.01
C GLY A 27 -5.84 8.06 4.85
N VAL A 28 -4.58 7.75 4.51
CA VAL A 28 -3.55 8.78 4.24
C VAL A 28 -3.92 9.66 3.04
N ASN A 29 -4.66 9.08 2.07
CA ASN A 29 -5.16 9.80 0.90
C ASN A 29 -6.32 10.74 1.24
N LEU A 30 -6.90 10.61 2.44
CA LEU A 30 -8.08 11.37 2.87
C LEU A 30 -7.73 12.53 3.83
N CYS A 31 -6.48 12.66 4.30
CA CYS A 31 -6.10 13.64 5.33
C CYS A 31 -6.48 15.09 5.02
N ASP A 32 -6.35 15.50 3.75
CA ASP A 32 -6.67 16.87 3.30
C ASP A 32 -7.95 16.90 2.45
N ARG A 33 -8.71 15.79 2.41
CA ARG A 33 -9.92 15.69 1.59
C ARG A 33 -11.08 16.39 2.31
N PRO A 34 -11.86 17.24 1.63
CA PRO A 34 -13.09 17.81 2.19
C PRO A 34 -14.06 16.72 2.64
N SER A 35 -14.74 16.92 3.77
CA SER A 35 -15.66 15.94 4.36
C SER A 35 -16.96 15.75 3.57
N SER A 36 -17.25 16.63 2.60
CA SER A 36 -18.44 16.60 1.76
C SER A 36 -18.11 16.35 0.30
N GLY A 37 -18.93 15.53 -0.37
CA GLY A 37 -18.88 15.32 -1.82
C GLY A 37 -18.37 13.93 -2.22
N HIS A 38 -18.89 13.42 -3.33
CA HIS A 38 -18.44 12.16 -3.93
C HIS A 38 -16.99 12.31 -4.44
N TRP A 39 -16.19 11.26 -4.29
CA TRP A 39 -14.78 11.26 -4.70
C TRP A 39 -14.59 11.57 -6.20
N GLN A 40 -15.55 11.15 -7.04
CA GLN A 40 -15.57 11.43 -8.48
C GLN A 40 -15.65 12.93 -8.79
N ASP A 41 -16.36 13.69 -7.95
CA ASP A 41 -16.62 15.12 -8.17
C ASP A 41 -15.52 16.02 -7.58
N ASN A 42 -14.90 15.58 -6.48
CA ASN A 42 -13.94 16.40 -5.75
C ASN A 42 -12.48 16.21 -6.23
N GLY A 43 -12.22 15.24 -7.10
CA GLY A 43 -10.88 14.99 -7.65
C GLY A 43 -9.89 14.39 -6.66
N TYR A 44 -10.39 13.75 -5.59
CA TYR A 44 -9.60 12.98 -4.64
C TYR A 44 -9.78 11.48 -4.86
N LEU A 45 -8.85 10.69 -4.32
CA LEU A 45 -8.95 9.25 -4.33
C LEU A 45 -10.16 8.73 -3.52
N PRO A 46 -10.76 7.61 -3.94
CA PRO A 46 -11.81 6.97 -3.16
C PRO A 46 -11.24 6.38 -1.86
N SER A 47 -12.07 6.38 -0.82
CA SER A 47 -11.90 5.46 0.29
C SER A 47 -12.15 4.01 -0.16
N GLY A 48 -11.68 3.01 0.60
CA GLY A 48 -11.94 1.60 0.27
C GLY A 48 -13.44 1.26 0.18
N THR A 49 -14.27 1.94 0.98
CA THR A 49 -15.73 1.82 0.92
C THR A 49 -16.31 2.39 -0.37
N GLU A 50 -15.87 3.59 -0.77
CA GLU A 50 -16.34 4.21 -2.02
C GLU A 50 -15.86 3.43 -3.26
N LEU A 51 -14.65 2.86 -3.21
CA LEU A 51 -14.13 2.00 -4.27
C LEU A 51 -14.97 0.71 -4.39
N SER A 52 -15.28 0.08 -3.26
CA SER A 52 -16.13 -1.12 -3.22
C SER A 52 -17.53 -0.86 -3.78
N GLU A 53 -18.16 0.25 -3.37
CA GLU A 53 -19.47 0.65 -3.89
C GLU A 53 -19.43 0.96 -5.40
N HIS A 54 -18.35 1.59 -5.87
CA HIS A 54 -18.14 1.87 -7.28
C HIS A 54 -18.01 0.59 -8.11
N LEU A 55 -17.15 -0.36 -7.70
CA LEU A 55 -17.01 -1.66 -8.36
C LEU A 55 -18.33 -2.44 -8.34
N ALA A 56 -19.04 -2.43 -7.20
CA ALA A 56 -20.32 -3.11 -7.07
C ALA A 56 -21.38 -2.54 -8.04
N ALA A 57 -21.40 -1.22 -8.22
CA ALA A 57 -22.30 -0.58 -9.18
C ALA A 57 -21.89 -0.89 -10.64
N ASN A 58 -20.61 -0.76 -10.97
CA ASN A 58 -20.10 -0.93 -12.34
C ASN A 58 -20.27 -2.37 -12.85
N PHE A 59 -20.08 -3.36 -11.98
CA PHE A 59 -20.19 -4.78 -12.31
C PHE A 59 -21.50 -5.42 -11.84
N ASN A 60 -22.53 -4.62 -11.54
CA ASN A 60 -23.87 -5.08 -11.17
C ASN A 60 -23.92 -6.08 -10.00
N TYR A 61 -23.00 -5.96 -9.04
CA TYR A 61 -22.97 -6.83 -7.87
C TYR A 61 -24.23 -6.66 -7.00
N GLN A 62 -24.89 -7.80 -6.77
CA GLN A 62 -26.02 -7.91 -5.86
C GLN A 62 -25.60 -8.81 -4.67
N PRO A 63 -25.62 -8.28 -3.43
CA PRO A 63 -25.41 -9.07 -2.23
C PRO A 63 -26.30 -10.32 -2.22
N SER A 64 -25.73 -11.47 -1.87
CA SER A 64 -26.51 -12.67 -1.62
C SER A 64 -27.28 -12.44 -0.32
N ASP A 65 -28.61 -12.45 -0.39
CA ASP A 65 -29.56 -12.09 0.66
C ASP A 65 -29.90 -10.59 0.71
N SER A 66 -30.64 -10.14 -0.31
CA SER A 66 -31.56 -9.00 -0.17
C SER A 66 -32.80 -9.36 0.69
N THR A 67 -32.82 -10.51 1.37
CA THR A 67 -33.80 -10.78 2.42
C THR A 67 -33.43 -9.93 3.63
N PRO A 68 -34.30 -9.00 4.07
CA PRO A 68 -34.00 -8.21 5.25
C PRO A 68 -33.82 -9.14 6.46
N ASP A 69 -32.62 -9.13 7.02
CA ASP A 69 -32.37 -9.78 8.31
C ASP A 69 -33.31 -9.15 9.32
N ARG A 70 -34.16 -9.95 9.98
CA ARG A 70 -35.01 -9.43 11.05
C ARG A 70 -34.23 -9.43 12.36
N CYS A 71 -34.17 -8.27 13.00
CA CYS A 71 -33.67 -8.13 14.37
C CYS A 71 -34.34 -9.18 15.28
N PRO A 72 -33.61 -10.15 15.88
CA PRO A 72 -34.23 -11.21 16.70
C PRO A 72 -35.00 -10.66 17.91
N LYS A 73 -34.65 -9.44 18.34
CA LYS A 73 -35.22 -8.75 19.49
C LYS A 73 -36.43 -7.86 19.16
N CYS A 74 -36.48 -7.31 17.96
CA CYS A 74 -37.39 -6.23 17.59
C CYS A 74 -38.17 -6.49 16.30
N GLN A 75 -37.87 -7.57 15.58
CA GLN A 75 -38.47 -8.02 14.32
C GLN A 75 -38.52 -7.00 13.18
N GLU A 76 -37.91 -5.83 13.35
CA GLU A 76 -37.71 -4.84 12.29
C GLU A 76 -36.76 -5.37 11.21
N GLU A 77 -37.03 -4.98 9.96
CA GLU A 77 -36.18 -5.27 8.81
C GLU A 77 -34.87 -4.50 8.91
N VAL A 78 -33.77 -5.24 8.95
CA VAL A 78 -32.43 -4.68 9.07
C VAL A 78 -31.72 -4.83 7.71
N HIS A 79 -31.75 -3.77 6.90
CA HIS A 79 -31.02 -3.68 5.61
C HIS A 79 -29.47 -3.69 5.75
N ILE A 80 -28.93 -4.04 6.92
CA ILE A 80 -27.52 -3.83 7.25
C ILE A 80 -26.61 -4.84 6.55
N VAL A 81 -27.07 -6.05 6.24
CA VAL A 81 -26.20 -7.10 5.66
C VAL A 81 -25.82 -6.78 4.22
N GLY A 82 -26.78 -6.55 3.32
CA GLY A 82 -26.48 -6.22 1.93
C GLY A 82 -25.64 -4.94 1.75
N VAL A 83 -25.85 -3.93 2.61
CA VAL A 83 -25.02 -2.71 2.63
C VAL A 83 -23.61 -2.99 3.13
N ARG A 84 -23.40 -3.95 4.03
CA ARG A 84 -22.06 -4.36 4.47
C ARG A 84 -21.32 -5.12 3.39
N GLU A 85 -22.00 -6.01 2.67
CA GLU A 85 -21.38 -6.79 1.58
C GLU A 85 -20.95 -5.90 0.42
N ARG A 86 -21.76 -4.90 0.05
CA ARG A 86 -21.39 -3.90 -0.98
C ARG A 86 -20.25 -2.96 -0.61
N ARG A 87 -19.84 -2.95 0.65
CA ARG A 87 -18.75 -2.11 1.17
C ARG A 87 -17.50 -2.93 1.50
N ASP A 88 -17.56 -4.24 1.30
CA ASP A 88 -16.44 -5.15 1.43
C ASP A 88 -15.72 -5.22 0.08
N LEU A 89 -14.61 -4.48 -0.01
CA LEU A 89 -13.83 -4.38 -1.25
C LEU A 89 -13.36 -5.77 -1.71
N THR A 90 -12.90 -6.61 -0.78
CA THR A 90 -12.37 -7.93 -1.11
C THR A 90 -13.45 -8.83 -1.68
N ARG A 91 -14.62 -8.86 -1.05
CA ARG A 91 -15.75 -9.66 -1.52
C ARG A 91 -16.28 -9.20 -2.88
N VAL A 92 -16.43 -7.89 -3.06
CA VAL A 92 -16.87 -7.31 -4.34
C VAL A 92 -15.85 -7.63 -5.43
N SER A 93 -14.55 -7.42 -5.17
CA SER A 93 -13.50 -7.73 -6.14
C SER A 93 -13.43 -9.22 -6.48
N GLN A 94 -13.64 -10.12 -5.52
CA GLN A 94 -13.75 -11.56 -5.78
C GLN A 94 -14.95 -11.90 -6.66
N TYR A 95 -16.11 -11.25 -6.43
CA TYR A 95 -17.25 -11.43 -7.32
C TYR A 95 -16.91 -10.99 -8.75
N VAL A 96 -16.34 -9.79 -8.92
CA VAL A 96 -15.97 -9.27 -10.23
C VAL A 96 -14.97 -10.20 -10.93
N SER A 97 -13.97 -10.72 -10.22
CA SER A 97 -12.99 -11.63 -10.80
C SER A 97 -13.60 -12.96 -11.27
N LEU A 98 -14.60 -13.48 -10.56
CA LEU A 98 -15.29 -14.73 -10.93
C LEU A 98 -16.32 -14.53 -12.05
N ASP A 99 -17.02 -13.39 -12.06
CA ASP A 99 -18.09 -13.11 -13.00
C ASP A 99 -17.56 -12.56 -14.34
N SER A 100 -16.67 -11.57 -14.26
CA SER A 100 -16.15 -10.81 -15.42
C SER A 100 -14.66 -11.08 -15.72
N GLY A 101 -13.93 -11.72 -14.80
CA GLY A 101 -12.50 -11.99 -14.94
C GLY A 101 -11.60 -10.89 -14.36
N LEU A 102 -10.32 -11.20 -14.17
CA LEU A 102 -9.33 -10.26 -13.63
C LEU A 102 -8.99 -9.10 -14.58
N GLY A 103 -9.05 -9.31 -15.90
CA GLY A 103 -8.76 -8.26 -16.89
C GLY A 103 -9.65 -7.03 -16.72
N PRO A 104 -10.99 -7.17 -16.83
CA PRO A 104 -11.91 -6.06 -16.60
C PRO A 104 -11.79 -5.42 -15.21
N LEU A 105 -11.52 -6.21 -14.16
CA LEU A 105 -11.27 -5.68 -12.83
C LEU A 105 -10.02 -4.77 -12.80
N TYR A 106 -8.92 -5.22 -13.41
CA TYR A 106 -7.67 -4.46 -13.49
C TYR A 106 -7.83 -3.18 -14.32
N GLU A 107 -8.52 -3.27 -15.47
CA GLU A 107 -8.82 -2.10 -16.30
C GLU A 107 -9.63 -1.06 -15.53
N GLU A 108 -10.66 -1.47 -14.78
CA GLU A 108 -11.44 -0.54 -13.96
C GLU A 108 -10.60 0.07 -12.83
N LEU A 109 -9.82 -0.74 -12.10
CA LEU A 109 -8.92 -0.24 -11.06
C LEU A 109 -7.89 0.76 -11.63
N HIS A 110 -7.32 0.47 -12.80
CA HIS A 110 -6.42 1.38 -13.50
C HIS A 110 -7.11 2.72 -13.77
N ASN A 111 -8.31 2.70 -14.35
CA ASN A 111 -9.06 3.91 -14.68
C ASN A 111 -9.39 4.75 -13.44
N VAL A 112 -9.67 4.10 -12.30
CA VAL A 112 -9.88 4.78 -11.02
C VAL A 112 -8.60 5.45 -10.52
N PHE A 113 -7.45 4.78 -10.53
CA PHE A 113 -6.20 5.33 -9.97
C PHE A 113 -5.42 6.23 -10.95
N VAL A 114 -5.65 6.07 -12.25
CA VAL A 114 -5.00 6.80 -13.35
C VAL A 114 -6.10 7.41 -14.24
N PRO A 115 -6.87 8.38 -13.72
CA PRO A 115 -7.96 8.98 -14.47
C PRO A 115 -7.45 9.78 -15.66
N ASP A 116 -8.32 9.93 -16.67
CA ASP A 116 -8.07 10.75 -17.86
C ASP A 116 -6.81 10.29 -18.64
N GLY A 117 -6.63 8.97 -18.79
CA GLY A 117 -5.48 8.40 -19.49
C GLY A 117 -4.13 8.79 -18.87
N GLY A 118 -4.13 9.12 -17.57
CA GLY A 118 -2.95 9.56 -16.83
C GLY A 118 -2.65 11.05 -16.88
N ALA A 119 -3.43 11.85 -17.62
CA ALA A 119 -3.28 13.30 -17.67
C ALA A 119 -3.64 13.98 -16.33
N LYS A 120 -4.59 13.41 -15.58
CA LYS A 120 -4.99 13.91 -14.27
C LYS A 120 -4.21 13.19 -13.16
N LYS A 121 -3.63 14.00 -12.26
CA LYS A 121 -2.99 13.53 -11.01
C LYS A 121 -3.87 13.86 -9.82
N TYR A 122 -3.93 12.93 -8.87
CA TYR A 122 -4.56 13.19 -7.58
C TYR A 122 -3.69 14.14 -6.74
N PRO A 123 -4.30 15.02 -5.92
CA PRO A 123 -3.56 15.97 -5.11
C PRO A 123 -2.76 15.27 -4.02
N THR A 124 -1.52 15.71 -3.80
CA THR A 124 -0.73 15.27 -2.66
C THR A 124 -1.30 15.84 -1.36
N THR A 125 -1.34 15.04 -0.29
CA THR A 125 -1.75 15.54 1.04
C THR A 125 -0.54 16.08 1.81
N SER A 126 -0.82 16.83 2.87
CA SER A 126 0.15 17.34 3.83
C SER A 126 1.01 16.23 4.43
N LEU A 127 0.41 15.05 4.65
CA LEU A 127 1.11 13.86 5.14
C LEU A 127 2.10 13.30 4.11
N HIS A 128 1.70 13.22 2.83
CA HIS A 128 2.60 12.79 1.75
C HIS A 128 3.81 13.72 1.63
N ARG A 129 3.57 15.04 1.59
CA ARG A 129 4.63 16.05 1.50
C ARG A 129 5.58 15.99 2.71
N PHE A 130 5.03 15.78 3.91
CA PHE A 130 5.83 15.63 5.12
C PHE A 130 6.81 14.45 5.00
N PHE A 131 6.31 13.26 4.62
CA PHE A 131 7.17 12.08 4.51
C PHE A 131 8.11 12.12 3.32
N ALA A 132 7.71 12.72 2.20
CA ALA A 132 8.61 12.99 1.10
C ALA A 132 9.83 13.80 1.56
N GLY A 133 9.62 14.93 2.27
CA GLY A 133 10.72 15.78 2.72
C GLY A 133 11.46 15.33 3.99
N LEU A 134 10.94 14.34 4.72
CA LEU A 134 11.45 13.97 6.04
C LEU A 134 12.91 13.52 6.01
N ARG A 135 13.30 12.70 5.02
CA ARG A 135 14.68 12.18 4.93
C ARG A 135 15.68 13.30 4.67
N ALA A 136 15.39 14.21 3.74
CA ALA A 136 16.22 15.36 3.47
C ALA A 136 16.36 16.25 4.72
N ALA A 137 15.23 16.58 5.37
CA ALA A 137 15.22 17.41 6.57
C ALA A 137 16.03 16.80 7.75
N LEU A 138 16.03 15.47 7.90
CA LEU A 138 16.84 14.78 8.90
C LEU A 138 18.33 14.83 8.55
N ARG A 139 18.70 14.63 7.28
CA ARG A 139 20.09 14.68 6.82
C ARG A 139 20.71 16.06 6.98
N GLU A 140 19.98 17.13 6.65
CA GLU A 140 20.41 18.52 6.87
C GLU A 140 20.74 18.81 8.34
N ARG A 141 20.10 18.10 9.27
CA ARG A 141 20.32 18.21 10.72
C ARG A 141 21.31 17.19 11.26
N ASN A 142 22.06 16.52 10.38
CA ASN A 142 23.03 15.47 10.67
C ASN A 142 22.43 14.24 11.38
N TYR A 143 21.19 13.86 11.05
CA TYR A 143 20.58 12.62 11.52
C TYR A 143 20.60 11.50 10.46
N PRO A 144 20.80 10.24 10.88
CA PRO A 144 21.15 9.81 12.24
C PRO A 144 22.58 10.20 12.62
N ARG A 145 22.79 10.71 13.84
CA ARG A 145 24.09 11.27 14.29
C ARG A 145 25.23 10.25 14.39
N GLN A 146 24.90 8.95 14.44
CA GLN A 146 25.80 7.80 14.48
C GLN A 146 24.96 6.54 14.23
N SER A 147 24.82 6.12 12.98
CA SER A 147 24.30 4.79 12.67
C SER A 147 25.47 3.96 12.13
N HIS A 148 26.05 3.12 12.99
CA HIS A 148 26.99 2.07 12.58
C HIS A 148 26.27 0.82 12.06
N ASP A 149 24.95 0.88 11.85
CA ASP A 149 24.14 -0.26 11.41
C ASP A 149 23.74 -0.03 9.94
N PRO A 150 24.41 -0.69 8.97
CA PRO A 150 24.11 -0.55 7.55
C PRO A 150 22.65 -0.88 7.20
N SER A 151 21.94 -1.65 8.05
CA SER A 151 20.53 -1.96 7.87
C SER A 151 19.58 -0.77 8.07
N ARG A 152 20.10 0.39 8.52
CA ARG A 152 19.34 1.63 8.77
C ARG A 152 19.73 2.77 7.84
N SER A 153 20.37 2.45 6.72
CA SER A 153 20.85 3.44 5.77
C SER A 153 19.70 4.09 4.96
N HIS A 154 18.59 3.37 4.83
CA HIS A 154 17.41 3.77 4.07
C HIS A 154 16.25 4.16 5.00
N MET A 155 15.48 5.18 4.60
CA MET A 155 14.14 5.38 5.15
C MET A 155 13.19 4.49 4.35
N VAL A 156 12.56 3.52 5.02
CA VAL A 156 11.59 2.61 4.39
C VAL A 156 10.19 3.06 4.75
N ILE A 157 9.34 3.28 3.75
CA ILE A 157 7.90 3.51 3.88
C ILE A 157 7.17 2.32 3.27
N ILE A 158 6.28 1.68 4.02
CA ILE A 158 5.41 0.62 3.48
C ILE A 158 4.02 1.20 3.25
N THR A 159 3.39 0.82 2.14
CA THR A 159 2.00 1.17 1.88
C THR A 159 1.22 0.00 1.26
N THR A 160 -0.08 -0.02 1.56
CA THR A 160 -1.09 -0.89 0.92
C THR A 160 -1.88 -0.15 -0.15
N ASN A 161 -1.55 1.11 -0.40
CA ASN A 161 -2.27 1.93 -1.37
C ASN A 161 -1.75 1.65 -2.78
N TYR A 162 -2.66 1.56 -3.73
CA TYR A 162 -2.33 1.24 -5.11
C TYR A 162 -1.90 2.47 -5.93
N ASP A 163 -2.35 3.66 -5.55
CA ASP A 163 -2.10 4.94 -6.22
C ASP A 163 -0.64 5.42 -6.16
N ASP A 164 -0.27 6.40 -6.98
CA ASP A 164 1.07 7.00 -7.07
C ASP A 164 1.20 8.38 -6.37
N VAL A 165 0.37 8.68 -5.37
CA VAL A 165 0.36 10.01 -4.72
C VAL A 165 1.60 10.24 -3.86
N LEU A 166 2.09 9.19 -3.17
CA LEU A 166 3.34 9.30 -2.41
C LEU A 166 4.52 9.56 -3.35
N GLU A 167 4.63 8.80 -4.43
CA GLU A 167 5.61 8.98 -5.49
C GLU A 167 5.55 10.39 -6.08
N THR A 168 4.34 10.88 -6.38
CA THR A 168 4.14 12.26 -6.85
C THR A 168 4.70 13.26 -5.85
N ALA A 169 4.47 13.08 -4.55
CA ALA A 169 5.02 13.99 -3.53
C ALA A 169 6.55 13.96 -3.46
N PHE A 170 7.21 12.82 -3.71
CA PHE A 170 8.67 12.76 -3.82
C PHE A 170 9.18 13.47 -5.07
N ASN A 171 8.49 13.27 -6.20
CA ASN A 171 8.82 13.95 -7.46
C ASN A 171 8.66 15.46 -7.36
N ASP A 172 7.60 15.95 -6.72
CA ASP A 172 7.31 17.38 -6.55
C ASP A 172 8.42 18.12 -5.80
N ILE A 173 9.13 17.43 -4.89
CA ILE A 173 10.26 18.00 -4.13
C ILE A 173 11.63 17.64 -4.71
N GLY A 174 11.68 16.93 -5.84
CA GLY A 174 12.91 16.50 -6.50
C GLY A 174 13.77 15.55 -5.66
N GLN A 175 13.18 14.77 -4.76
CA GLN A 175 13.92 13.84 -3.90
C GLN A 175 13.94 12.45 -4.53
N PRO A 176 15.12 11.88 -4.88
CA PRO A 176 15.16 10.54 -5.47
C PRO A 176 14.78 9.45 -4.46
N TYR A 177 14.12 8.41 -4.96
CA TYR A 177 13.55 7.31 -4.17
C TYR A 177 13.47 6.02 -5.00
N HIS A 178 13.42 4.88 -4.32
CA HIS A 178 13.13 3.59 -4.92
C HIS A 178 11.64 3.25 -4.72
N VAL A 179 11.07 2.50 -5.67
CA VAL A 179 9.77 1.82 -5.47
C VAL A 179 9.97 0.32 -5.62
N VAL A 180 9.51 -0.46 -4.65
CA VAL A 180 9.43 -1.92 -4.75
C VAL A 180 7.97 -2.31 -4.63
N SER A 181 7.40 -2.89 -5.70
CA SER A 181 5.99 -3.28 -5.76
C SER A 181 5.84 -4.78 -5.93
N TYR A 182 4.89 -5.37 -5.20
CA TYR A 182 4.55 -6.79 -5.27
C TYR A 182 3.69 -7.10 -6.51
N MET A 183 4.02 -8.17 -7.23
CA MET A 183 3.29 -8.62 -8.40
C MET A 183 2.35 -9.78 -8.06
N ALA A 184 1.06 -9.49 -7.95
CA ALA A 184 0.02 -10.45 -7.58
C ALA A 184 -0.27 -11.47 -8.68
N GLU A 185 -0.08 -11.07 -9.94
CA GLU A 185 -0.35 -11.89 -11.12
C GLU A 185 0.92 -12.07 -11.96
N ALA A 186 1.02 -13.21 -12.64
CA ALA A 186 2.08 -13.45 -13.61
C ALA A 186 1.72 -12.83 -14.96
N THR A 187 2.62 -12.03 -15.52
CA THR A 187 2.39 -11.44 -16.86
C THR A 187 3.04 -12.29 -17.93
N LYS A 188 2.20 -12.83 -18.82
CA LYS A 188 2.65 -13.50 -20.04
C LYS A 188 3.18 -12.46 -21.03
N ASN A 189 4.23 -12.82 -21.76
CA ASN A 189 4.62 -12.03 -22.91
C ASN A 189 3.55 -12.19 -24.01
N ARG A 190 3.41 -11.16 -24.87
CA ARG A 190 2.51 -11.23 -26.05
C ARG A 190 2.90 -12.33 -27.04
N ASP A 191 4.14 -12.81 -26.93
CA ASP A 191 4.72 -13.88 -27.72
C ASP A 191 4.79 -15.13 -26.83
N GLU A 192 4.01 -16.17 -27.15
CA GLU A 192 3.84 -17.36 -26.29
C GLU A 192 5.16 -18.13 -26.08
N ASP A 193 6.12 -17.97 -26.98
CA ASP A 193 7.46 -18.58 -26.91
C ASP A 193 8.44 -17.78 -26.02
N GLN A 194 8.07 -16.59 -25.55
CA GLN A 194 8.92 -15.79 -24.67
C GLN A 194 8.62 -16.07 -23.19
N PRO A 195 9.66 -16.16 -22.33
CA PRO A 195 9.47 -16.39 -20.90
C PRO A 195 8.62 -15.28 -20.26
N LEU A 196 7.87 -15.59 -19.20
CA LEU A 196 7.08 -14.60 -18.45
C LEU A 196 7.90 -13.34 -18.12
N ARG A 197 7.27 -12.16 -18.19
CA ARG A 197 7.93 -10.89 -17.77
C ARG A 197 8.33 -10.93 -16.30
N TRP A 198 7.46 -11.52 -15.47
CA TRP A 198 7.71 -11.88 -14.08
C TRP A 198 6.78 -13.03 -13.69
N LYS A 199 7.16 -13.74 -12.63
CA LYS A 199 6.33 -14.78 -12.01
C LYS A 199 5.46 -14.16 -10.94
N GLN A 200 4.30 -14.78 -10.74
CA GLN A 200 3.41 -14.47 -9.63
C GLN A 200 4.21 -14.46 -8.31
N GLY A 201 4.01 -13.41 -7.52
CA GLY A 201 4.64 -13.15 -6.22
C GLY A 201 6.11 -12.73 -6.25
N GLN A 202 6.64 -12.35 -7.40
CA GLN A 202 7.88 -11.57 -7.48
C GLN A 202 7.60 -10.08 -7.19
N CYS A 203 8.66 -9.30 -6.99
CA CYS A 203 8.55 -7.84 -6.94
C CYS A 203 9.20 -7.21 -8.17
N LEU A 204 8.68 -6.05 -8.57
CA LEU A 204 9.35 -5.12 -9.47
C LEU A 204 9.98 -3.99 -8.66
N HIS A 205 11.16 -3.54 -9.09
CA HIS A 205 11.90 -2.42 -8.51
C HIS A 205 12.08 -1.29 -9.53
N TRP A 206 11.56 -0.10 -9.24
CA TRP A 206 11.85 1.12 -10.00
C TRP A 206 13.01 1.88 -9.35
N PRO A 207 14.12 2.07 -10.07
CA PRO A 207 15.28 2.80 -9.57
C PRO A 207 15.04 4.32 -9.52
N PRO A 208 15.79 5.05 -8.67
CA PRO A 208 15.63 6.49 -8.45
C PRO A 208 16.03 7.36 -9.65
N ASP A 209 16.77 6.80 -10.61
CA ASP A 209 17.22 7.47 -11.82
C ASP A 209 16.16 7.52 -12.93
N GLY A 210 14.97 6.96 -12.68
CA GLY A 210 13.89 6.88 -13.66
C GLY A 210 14.13 5.81 -14.75
N GLY A 211 15.10 4.91 -14.55
CA GLY A 211 15.32 3.77 -15.40
C GLY A 211 14.13 2.78 -15.42
N PRO A 212 14.14 1.81 -16.36
CA PRO A 212 13.08 0.81 -16.45
C PRO A 212 13.01 -0.06 -15.18
N PRO A 213 11.82 -0.57 -14.83
CA PRO A 213 11.68 -1.45 -13.67
C PRO A 213 12.45 -2.75 -13.85
N GLN A 214 12.98 -3.25 -12.73
CA GLN A 214 13.78 -4.47 -12.67
C GLN A 214 13.04 -5.56 -11.88
N VAL A 215 13.04 -6.78 -12.41
CA VAL A 215 12.49 -7.94 -11.70
C VAL A 215 13.43 -8.35 -10.56
N VAL A 216 12.89 -8.44 -9.36
CA VAL A 216 13.58 -8.98 -8.19
C VAL A 216 13.44 -10.50 -8.19
N ASP A 217 14.30 -11.19 -8.96
CA ASP A 217 14.23 -12.66 -9.09
C ASP A 217 14.66 -13.39 -7.81
N LYS A 218 15.77 -12.93 -7.20
CA LYS A 218 16.32 -13.50 -5.96
C LYS A 218 16.50 -12.40 -4.90
N PRO A 219 15.50 -12.15 -4.06
CA PRO A 219 15.51 -11.04 -3.09
C PRO A 219 16.74 -11.03 -2.16
N ASN A 220 17.22 -12.20 -1.75
CA ASN A 220 18.36 -12.34 -0.83
C ASN A 220 19.70 -11.89 -1.41
N VAL A 221 19.86 -11.86 -2.74
CA VAL A 221 21.11 -11.42 -3.40
C VAL A 221 20.92 -10.14 -4.20
N TYR A 222 19.72 -9.57 -4.19
CA TYR A 222 19.38 -8.37 -4.94
C TYR A 222 20.16 -7.15 -4.42
N GLN A 223 20.94 -6.50 -5.29
CA GLN A 223 21.83 -5.39 -4.94
C GLN A 223 21.29 -4.02 -5.36
N GLY A 224 20.15 -3.95 -6.06
CA GLY A 224 19.62 -2.70 -6.62
C GLY A 224 19.24 -1.63 -5.58
N LEU A 225 19.20 -2.00 -4.29
CA LEU A 225 18.95 -1.10 -3.17
C LEU A 225 20.21 -0.79 -2.33
N ASN A 226 21.39 -1.27 -2.72
CA ASN A 226 22.61 -1.17 -1.88
C ASN A 226 23.53 -0.01 -2.28
N ALA A 227 23.27 0.65 -3.41
CA ALA A 227 24.20 1.61 -4.00
C ALA A 227 24.08 3.03 -3.42
N ASP A 228 22.93 3.37 -2.84
CA ASP A 228 22.64 4.70 -2.34
C ASP A 228 21.89 4.63 -0.99
N ASN A 229 21.48 5.78 -0.45
CA ASN A 229 20.74 5.87 0.82
C ASN A 229 19.35 6.49 0.61
N HIS A 230 18.84 6.46 -0.62
CA HIS A 230 17.56 7.07 -0.97
C HIS A 230 16.40 6.38 -0.22
N PRO A 231 15.28 7.06 0.02
CA PRO A 231 14.13 6.39 0.60
C PRO A 231 13.60 5.27 -0.29
N VAL A 232 13.02 4.25 0.32
CA VAL A 232 12.38 3.13 -0.38
C VAL A 232 10.91 3.11 -0.04
N ILE A 233 10.06 3.18 -1.06
CA ILE A 233 8.61 2.97 -0.97
C ILE A 233 8.35 1.50 -1.30
N VAL A 234 7.67 0.79 -0.41
CA VAL A 234 7.34 -0.63 -0.57
C VAL A 234 5.83 -0.78 -0.69
N LYS A 235 5.36 -1.21 -1.86
CA LYS A 235 3.95 -1.43 -2.19
C LYS A 235 3.61 -2.90 -2.13
N ILE A 236 3.14 -3.32 -0.96
CA ILE A 236 2.98 -4.75 -0.65
C ILE A 236 1.72 -5.37 -1.24
N HIS A 237 0.76 -4.54 -1.66
CA HIS A 237 -0.45 -4.98 -2.36
C HIS A 237 -0.37 -4.76 -3.87
N GLY A 238 0.82 -4.43 -4.38
CA GLY A 238 0.94 -3.96 -5.75
C GLY A 238 0.60 -2.48 -5.89
N ALA A 239 0.61 -2.01 -7.13
CA ALA A 239 0.48 -0.62 -7.50
C ALA A 239 -0.08 -0.50 -8.91
N VAL A 240 -0.66 0.66 -9.20
CA VAL A 240 -0.83 1.11 -10.58
C VAL A 240 0.51 1.63 -11.11
N ASP A 241 0.81 1.36 -12.38
CA ASP A 241 1.87 2.03 -13.14
C ASP A 241 1.22 2.96 -14.17
N ARG A 242 1.26 4.25 -13.87
CA ARG A 242 0.71 5.31 -14.72
C ARG A 242 1.26 5.29 -16.15
N ASN A 243 2.48 4.81 -16.36
CA ASN A 243 3.13 4.84 -17.67
C ASN A 243 2.93 3.54 -18.44
N ASN A 244 2.64 2.44 -17.75
CA ASN A 244 2.45 1.15 -18.39
C ASN A 244 1.45 0.26 -17.62
N PRO A 245 0.16 0.22 -18.04
CA PRO A 245 -0.85 -0.61 -17.40
C PRO A 245 -0.50 -2.10 -17.34
N ASP A 246 0.37 -2.60 -18.23
CA ASP A 246 0.84 -4.00 -18.17
C ASP A 246 1.60 -4.32 -16.86
N HIS A 247 2.10 -3.30 -16.15
CA HIS A 247 2.81 -3.42 -14.88
C HIS A 247 1.88 -3.27 -13.66
N ASP A 248 0.58 -3.10 -13.87
CA ASP A 248 -0.38 -3.00 -12.78
C ASP A 248 -0.45 -4.30 -11.99
N SER A 249 -0.64 -4.15 -10.68
CA SER A 249 -0.77 -5.27 -9.75
C SER A 249 -1.65 -4.89 -8.59
N PHE A 250 -2.64 -5.73 -8.27
CA PHE A 250 -3.59 -5.48 -7.20
C PHE A 250 -3.81 -6.75 -6.37
N VAL A 251 -3.29 -6.81 -5.15
CA VAL A 251 -3.75 -7.79 -4.14
C VAL A 251 -5.06 -7.25 -3.57
N ILE A 252 -6.19 -7.80 -4.01
CA ILE A 252 -7.51 -7.23 -3.73
C ILE A 252 -8.62 -8.29 -3.59
N THR A 253 -8.52 -9.43 -4.29
CA THR A 253 -9.47 -10.55 -4.22
C THR A 253 -9.11 -11.50 -3.07
N GLU A 254 -10.03 -12.38 -2.66
CA GLU A 254 -9.74 -13.39 -1.63
C GLU A 254 -8.63 -14.33 -2.08
N ASP A 255 -8.65 -14.74 -3.36
CA ASP A 255 -7.62 -15.61 -3.95
C ASP A 255 -6.24 -14.95 -3.86
N HIS A 256 -6.13 -13.64 -4.15
CA HIS A 256 -4.86 -12.92 -4.00
C HIS A 256 -4.37 -12.94 -2.55
N TYR A 257 -5.25 -12.74 -1.56
CA TYR A 257 -4.86 -12.79 -0.15
C TYR A 257 -4.45 -14.19 0.30
N ILE A 258 -5.09 -15.25 -0.20
CA ILE A 258 -4.73 -16.64 0.08
C ILE A 258 -3.33 -16.93 -0.51
N ASP A 259 -3.10 -16.59 -1.77
CA ASP A 259 -1.80 -16.77 -2.43
C ASP A 259 -0.71 -15.94 -1.76
N TYR A 260 -1.03 -14.73 -1.32
CA TYR A 260 -0.12 -13.86 -0.58
C TYR A 260 0.26 -14.44 0.79
N LEU A 261 -0.71 -14.97 1.55
CA LEU A 261 -0.51 -15.55 2.87
C LEU A 261 0.22 -16.91 2.84
N THR A 262 -0.03 -17.72 1.82
CA THR A 262 0.61 -19.04 1.67
C THR A 262 2.10 -18.92 1.32
N ARG A 263 2.51 -17.81 0.71
CA ARG A 263 3.91 -17.44 0.47
C ARG A 263 4.55 -17.00 1.78
N SER A 264 4.98 -18.01 2.53
CA SER A 264 5.60 -17.93 3.85
C SER A 264 6.63 -16.80 3.95
N ASP A 265 6.33 -15.83 4.83
CA ASP A 265 7.11 -14.67 5.28
C ASP A 265 7.40 -13.57 4.25
N ILE A 266 6.97 -12.33 4.57
CA ILE A 266 7.19 -11.12 3.75
C ILE A 266 8.68 -10.84 3.50
N SER A 267 9.56 -11.29 4.41
CA SER A 267 11.01 -11.28 4.28
C SER A 267 11.52 -11.95 3.01
N ASN A 268 10.83 -12.99 2.55
CA ASN A 268 11.23 -13.74 1.37
C ASN A 268 10.81 -13.07 0.07
N LEU A 269 9.88 -12.11 0.14
CA LEU A 269 9.38 -11.35 -1.00
C LEU A 269 10.22 -10.09 -1.24
N LEU A 270 10.79 -9.52 -0.17
CA LEU A 270 11.47 -8.23 -0.20
C LEU A 270 13.00 -8.37 -0.33
N PRO A 271 13.67 -7.51 -1.11
CA PRO A 271 15.12 -7.43 -1.14
C PRO A 271 15.75 -7.34 0.26
N ALA A 272 16.90 -8.01 0.47
CA ALA A 272 17.55 -8.20 1.76
C ALA A 272 17.67 -6.95 2.69
N PRO A 273 17.91 -5.71 2.19
CA PRO A 273 17.98 -4.53 3.04
C PRO A 273 16.66 -4.22 3.78
N LEU A 274 15.52 -4.55 3.18
CA LEU A 274 14.20 -4.18 3.71
C LEU A 274 13.81 -5.03 4.93
N PRO A 275 13.87 -6.38 4.89
CA PRO A 275 13.62 -7.18 6.10
C PRO A 275 14.56 -6.84 7.25
N ALA A 276 15.82 -6.52 6.97
CA ALA A 276 16.78 -6.09 7.98
C ALA A 276 16.33 -4.79 8.67
N ALA A 277 15.84 -3.80 7.91
CA ALA A 277 15.29 -2.57 8.44
C ALA A 277 14.02 -2.82 9.29
N LEU A 278 13.15 -3.75 8.87
CA LEU A 278 11.89 -4.05 9.57
C LEU A 278 12.09 -4.70 10.94
N ARG A 279 13.02 -5.66 11.06
CA ARG A 279 13.25 -6.43 12.30
C ARG A 279 13.66 -5.55 13.50
N ARG A 280 14.26 -4.39 13.25
CA ARG A 280 14.82 -3.50 14.28
C ARG A 280 14.18 -2.10 14.30
N SER A 281 12.91 -2.03 13.95
CA SER A 281 12.14 -0.78 13.86
C SER A 281 10.85 -0.79 14.67
N ASN A 282 10.40 0.42 15.00
CA ASN A 282 9.04 0.70 15.44
C ASN A 282 8.18 0.93 14.20
N PHE A 283 6.93 0.48 14.22
CA PHE A 283 5.98 0.77 13.15
C PHE A 283 5.09 1.95 13.54
N LEU A 284 4.84 2.83 12.58
CA LEU A 284 3.87 3.91 12.68
C LEU A 284 2.78 3.69 11.64
N PHE A 285 1.64 3.14 12.05
CA PHE A 285 0.48 2.92 11.19
C PHE A 285 -0.32 4.21 11.04
N LEU A 286 -0.58 4.62 9.80
CA LEU A 286 -1.26 5.88 9.46
C LEU A 286 -2.41 5.59 8.52
N GLY A 287 -3.60 6.13 8.83
CA GLY A 287 -4.76 6.04 7.93
C GLY A 287 -5.35 4.62 7.80
N TYR A 288 -5.24 3.81 8.85
CA TYR A 288 -5.86 2.49 8.90
C TYR A 288 -7.20 2.51 9.62
N GLY A 289 -8.24 2.01 8.96
CA GLY A 289 -9.48 1.64 9.63
C GLY A 289 -9.32 0.30 10.35
N LEU A 290 -9.79 0.19 11.60
CA LEU A 290 -9.79 -1.07 12.37
C LEU A 290 -10.62 -2.21 11.73
N ARG A 291 -11.41 -1.89 10.70
CA ARG A 291 -12.26 -2.82 9.95
C ARG A 291 -11.53 -3.52 8.80
N ASP A 292 -10.33 -3.07 8.47
CA ASP A 292 -9.61 -3.58 7.32
C ASP A 292 -9.03 -4.98 7.63
N MET A 293 -9.55 -6.02 6.96
CA MET A 293 -9.02 -7.38 7.03
C MET A 293 -7.54 -7.43 6.65
N ASN A 294 -7.12 -6.51 5.77
CA ASN A 294 -5.75 -6.39 5.28
C ASN A 294 -4.76 -6.07 6.39
N LEU A 295 -5.15 -5.19 7.32
CA LEU A 295 -4.30 -4.82 8.45
C LEU A 295 -4.01 -6.05 9.32
N ARG A 296 -4.96 -6.96 9.50
CA ARG A 296 -4.76 -8.17 10.31
C ARG A 296 -3.78 -9.13 9.67
N VAL A 297 -3.89 -9.32 8.34
CA VAL A 297 -2.96 -10.11 7.54
C VAL A 297 -1.55 -9.54 7.66
N ILE A 298 -1.41 -8.22 7.46
CA ILE A 298 -0.13 -7.51 7.56
C ILE A 298 0.46 -7.60 8.97
N LEU A 299 -0.33 -7.36 10.01
CA LEU A 299 0.11 -7.48 11.39
C LEU A 299 0.54 -8.92 11.72
N HIS A 300 -0.12 -9.92 11.14
CA HIS A 300 0.28 -11.32 11.29
C HIS A 300 1.64 -11.59 10.65
N LEU A 301 1.85 -11.13 9.41
CA LEU A 301 3.11 -11.27 8.67
C LEU A 301 4.27 -10.55 9.38
N ILE A 302 4.06 -9.30 9.79
CA ILE A 302 5.09 -8.52 10.50
C ILE A 302 5.42 -9.14 11.85
N ARG A 303 4.43 -9.63 12.62
CA ARG A 303 4.66 -10.20 13.96
C ARG A 303 5.53 -11.44 13.94
N ARG A 304 5.41 -12.29 12.92
CA ARG A 304 6.23 -13.51 12.78
C ARG A 304 7.73 -13.22 12.66
N GLU A 305 8.09 -12.07 12.12
CA GLU A 305 9.49 -11.71 11.85
C GLU A 305 10.21 -11.03 13.02
N ARG A 306 9.50 -10.77 14.13
CA ARG A 306 10.06 -9.97 15.24
C ARG A 306 10.78 -10.86 16.24
N VAL A 307 12.08 -10.64 16.34
CA VAL A 307 12.92 -11.20 17.44
C VAL A 307 12.75 -10.39 18.73
N LEU A 308 12.37 -9.10 18.66
CA LEU A 308 12.22 -8.19 19.81
C LEU A 308 10.92 -7.34 19.71
N SER A 309 10.22 -7.16 20.83
CA SER A 309 8.96 -6.41 20.92
C SER A 309 9.16 -4.89 20.98
N TYR A 310 9.61 -4.24 19.90
CA TYR A 310 9.54 -2.77 19.81
C TYR A 310 8.08 -2.30 19.90
N LYS A 311 7.82 -1.18 20.58
CA LYS A 311 6.48 -0.59 20.61
C LYS A 311 6.13 -0.07 19.21
N SER A 312 4.86 -0.11 18.86
CA SER A 312 4.34 0.42 17.58
C SER A 312 3.17 1.34 17.88
N TRP A 313 2.91 2.28 16.98
CA TRP A 313 1.93 3.34 17.15
C TRP A 313 0.97 3.34 15.97
N ALA A 314 -0.26 3.77 16.20
CA ALA A 314 -1.28 3.93 15.18
C ALA A 314 -1.96 5.28 15.32
N ILE A 315 -2.18 5.96 14.20
CA ILE A 315 -2.93 7.20 14.09
C ILE A 315 -4.02 6.98 13.03
N GLN A 316 -5.26 7.25 13.41
CA GLN A 316 -6.43 7.18 12.53
C GLN A 316 -6.83 8.58 12.10
#